data_AF-A0A956DWG4-F1
#
_entry.id   AF-A0A956DWG4-F1
#
_cell.length_a   1.000
_cell.length_b   1.000
_cell.length_c   1.000
_cell.angle_alpha   90.00
_cell.angle_beta   90.00
_cell.angle_gamma   90.00
#
_symmetry.space_group_name_H-M   'P 1'
#
loop_
_entity.id
_entity.type
_entity.pdbx_description
1 polymer ?
#
loop_
_entity_poly.entity_id
_entity_poly.type
_entity_poly.pdbx_seq_one_letter_code
_entity_poly.pdbx_strand_id
1 'polypeptide(L)'
;MAKLTDQTDLYRLASPGAEVVPGLSLTVVDGPDRGATHAIAGPLRVGTADGADFRLTDSTVSRIHVTVGPDGGEMRVRDMSSTNGTFIDGVHLRDGYLRAGSLLRLGSTTLRAEASADALHVPLSSRRELFGLVGGSAAMRHVYAVIERVAPSDATVLIQGET
;
A
#
# COMPACT_ATOMS: atom_id res chain seq x y z
N MET A 1 5.62 -25.44 -18.21
CA MET A 1 5.68 -24.01 -17.80
C MET A 1 4.25 -23.50 -17.70
N ALA A 2 3.68 -23.49 -16.49
CA ALA A 2 2.30 -23.08 -16.28
C ALA A 2 2.23 -21.55 -16.18
N LYS A 3 1.43 -20.93 -17.05
CA LYS A 3 1.05 -19.52 -16.96
C LYS A 3 0.14 -19.36 -15.74
N LEU A 4 0.60 -18.60 -14.75
CA LEU A 4 -0.23 -18.12 -13.65
C LEU A 4 -1.06 -16.94 -14.22
N THR A 5 -2.35 -17.14 -14.49
CA THR A 5 -3.21 -16.08 -15.07
C THR A 5 -4.62 -16.06 -14.46
N ASP A 6 -4.81 -16.59 -13.26
CA ASP A 6 -6.11 -16.53 -12.58
C ASP A 6 -5.98 -15.90 -11.19
N GLN A 7 -6.73 -14.82 -10.94
CA GLN A 7 -6.87 -14.17 -9.63
C GLN A 7 -7.31 -15.15 -8.54
N THR A 8 -7.97 -16.25 -8.93
CA THR A 8 -8.49 -17.28 -8.03
C THR A 8 -7.39 -18.11 -7.34
N ASP A 9 -6.19 -18.22 -7.93
CA ASP A 9 -5.10 -19.02 -7.35
C ASP A 9 -4.30 -18.27 -6.27
N LEU A 10 -4.25 -16.92 -6.31
CA LEU A 10 -3.61 -16.11 -5.27
C LEU A 10 -4.33 -16.22 -3.92
N TYR A 11 -5.65 -16.41 -3.91
CA TYR A 11 -6.42 -16.63 -2.68
C TYR A 11 -6.25 -18.03 -2.08
N ARG A 12 -5.87 -19.03 -2.88
CA ARG A 12 -5.80 -20.43 -2.43
C ARG A 12 -4.52 -20.75 -1.65
N LEU A 13 -3.54 -19.84 -1.66
CA LEU A 13 -2.27 -19.96 -0.93
C LEU A 13 -2.21 -19.09 0.34
N ALA A 14 -3.30 -18.40 0.68
CA ALA A 14 -3.38 -17.68 1.95
C ALA A 14 -3.33 -18.70 3.10
N SER A 15 -2.17 -18.81 3.76
CA SER A 15 -2.06 -19.50 5.05
C SER A 15 -3.14 -18.96 6.00
N PRO A 16 -3.80 -19.80 6.81
CA PRO A 16 -4.72 -19.31 7.83
C PRO A 16 -3.97 -18.33 8.74
N GLY A 17 -4.24 -17.02 8.58
CA GLY A 17 -3.52 -15.95 9.29
C GLY A 17 -2.69 -14.99 8.44
N ALA A 18 -2.89 -14.93 7.11
CA ALA A 18 -2.38 -13.82 6.30
C ALA A 18 -3.41 -13.39 5.25
N GLU A 19 -3.59 -12.08 5.10
CA GLU A 19 -4.30 -11.50 3.97
C GLU A 19 -3.30 -11.30 2.82
N VAL A 20 -3.68 -11.75 1.62
CA VAL A 20 -2.85 -11.65 0.42
C VAL A 20 -3.38 -10.48 -0.41
N VAL A 21 -2.57 -9.45 -0.56
CA VAL A 21 -2.87 -8.31 -1.44
C VAL A 21 -2.10 -8.50 -2.74
N PRO A 22 -2.73 -8.37 -3.93
CA PRO A 22 -2.01 -8.41 -5.19
C PRO A 22 -0.85 -7.43 -5.19
N GLY A 23 0.36 -7.93 -5.49
CA GLY A 23 1.53 -7.09 -5.61
C GLY A 23 1.36 -6.08 -6.73
N LEU A 24 1.78 -4.84 -6.50
CA LEU A 24 1.84 -3.82 -7.53
C LEU A 24 3.25 -3.21 -7.62
N SER A 25 3.59 -2.68 -8.79
CA SER A 25 4.69 -1.73 -8.99
C SER A 25 4.17 -0.45 -9.61
N LEU A 26 4.83 0.68 -9.34
CA LEU A 26 4.56 1.97 -9.96
C LEU A 26 5.66 2.27 -10.96
N THR A 27 5.29 2.46 -12.22
CA THR A 27 6.21 2.82 -13.32
C THR A 27 5.88 4.20 -13.83
N VAL A 28 6.86 5.11 -13.91
CA VAL A 28 6.66 6.44 -14.49
C VAL A 28 6.50 6.32 -16.01
N VAL A 29 5.31 6.58 -16.51
CA VAL A 29 4.98 6.53 -17.94
C VAL A 29 5.01 7.91 -18.61
N ASP A 30 4.91 8.98 -17.81
CA ASP A 30 5.05 10.36 -18.27
C ASP A 30 5.63 11.26 -17.17
N GLY A 31 6.35 12.31 -17.56
CA GLY A 31 7.07 13.23 -16.66
C GLY A 31 8.59 13.06 -16.66
N PRO A 32 9.31 13.84 -15.82
CA PRO A 32 10.78 13.92 -15.81
C PRO A 32 11.49 12.58 -15.53
N ASP A 33 10.87 11.74 -14.69
CA ASP A 33 11.44 10.46 -14.24
C ASP A 33 11.00 9.28 -15.10
N ARG A 34 10.56 9.51 -16.34
CA ARG A 34 10.02 8.47 -17.23
C ARG A 34 10.91 7.23 -17.30
N GLY A 35 10.31 6.07 -17.05
CA GLY A 35 10.98 4.77 -16.99
C GLY A 35 11.39 4.34 -15.58
N ALA A 36 11.44 5.25 -14.59
CA ALA A 36 11.68 4.88 -13.20
C ALA A 36 10.54 3.98 -12.69
N THR A 37 10.90 2.93 -11.96
CA THR A 37 9.95 1.93 -11.44
C THR A 37 10.23 1.65 -9.98
N HIS A 38 9.19 1.46 -9.19
CA HIS A 38 9.30 1.06 -7.79
C HIS A 38 8.26 -0.01 -7.43
N ALA A 39 8.70 -1.13 -6.89
CA ALA A 39 7.82 -2.18 -6.38
C ALA A 39 7.17 -1.73 -5.07
N ILE A 40 5.90 -2.07 -4.85
CA ILE A 40 5.21 -1.74 -3.60
C ILE A 40 5.28 -2.95 -2.67
N ALA A 41 6.28 -2.97 -1.78
CA ALA A 41 6.54 -4.06 -0.82
C ALA A 41 5.82 -3.86 0.54
N GLY A 42 5.07 -2.78 0.70
CA GLY A 42 4.46 -2.33 1.95
C GLY A 42 4.00 -0.88 1.83
N PRO A 43 3.78 -0.15 2.95
CA PRO A 43 3.52 1.28 2.89
C PRO A 43 4.65 2.03 2.18
N LEU A 44 4.30 2.79 1.14
CA LEU A 44 5.19 3.49 0.25
C LEU A 44 4.82 4.98 0.21
N ARG A 45 5.78 5.86 0.47
CA ARG A 45 5.63 7.31 0.30
C ARG A 45 6.21 7.73 -1.03
N VAL A 46 5.41 8.45 -1.82
CA VAL A 46 5.83 8.98 -3.12
C VAL A 46 5.88 10.51 -3.05
N GLY A 47 6.97 11.11 -3.49
CA GLY A 47 7.15 12.56 -3.44
C GLY A 47 8.57 13.01 -3.80
N THR A 48 8.87 14.28 -3.60
CA THR A 48 10.18 14.88 -3.93
C THR A 48 11.18 14.92 -2.76
N ALA A 49 10.73 14.67 -1.53
CA ALA A 49 11.60 14.70 -0.36
C ALA A 49 12.63 13.56 -0.36
N ASP A 50 13.81 13.80 0.23
CA ASP A 50 14.83 12.76 0.42
C ASP A 50 14.34 11.57 1.27
N GLY A 51 13.30 11.77 2.09
CA GLY A 51 12.66 10.73 2.90
C GLY A 51 11.46 10.04 2.24
N ALA A 52 11.15 10.34 0.98
CA ALA A 52 10.18 9.58 0.20
C ALA A 52 10.82 8.27 -0.27
N ASP A 53 10.06 7.18 -0.19
CA ASP A 53 10.55 5.85 -0.55
C ASP A 53 10.67 5.73 -2.08
N PHE A 54 9.66 6.22 -2.82
CA PHE A 54 9.77 6.48 -4.25
C PHE A 54 9.93 7.98 -4.49
N ARG A 55 11.19 8.40 -4.61
CA ARG A 55 11.55 9.79 -4.86
C ARG A 55 11.42 10.14 -6.35
N LEU A 56 10.66 11.19 -6.64
CA LEU A 56 10.54 11.81 -7.95
C LEU A 56 11.34 13.11 -8.02
N THR A 57 11.80 13.48 -9.21
CA THR A 57 12.52 14.74 -9.48
C THR A 57 11.60 15.86 -9.99
N ASP A 58 10.34 15.54 -10.29
CA ASP A 58 9.32 16.50 -10.70
C ASP A 58 9.02 17.56 -9.62
N SER A 59 9.42 18.80 -9.87
CA SER A 59 9.22 19.93 -8.95
C SER A 59 7.75 20.29 -8.69
N THR A 60 6.83 19.81 -9.51
CA THR A 60 5.38 19.98 -9.31
C THR A 60 4.77 18.91 -8.40
N VAL A 61 5.57 17.91 -7.99
CA VAL A 61 5.18 16.91 -7.01
C VAL A 61 5.56 17.40 -5.61
N SER A 62 4.58 17.41 -4.69
CA SER A 62 4.80 17.75 -3.29
C SER A 62 5.82 16.82 -2.61
N ARG A 63 6.46 17.32 -1.55
CA ARG A 63 7.51 16.62 -0.79
C ARG A 63 7.13 15.19 -0.39
N ILE A 64 5.93 15.03 0.15
CA ILE A 64 5.23 13.74 0.28
C ILE A 64 3.87 14.01 -0.35
N HIS A 65 3.63 13.46 -1.54
CA HIS A 65 2.45 13.75 -2.34
C HIS A 65 1.34 12.74 -2.02
N VAL A 66 1.70 11.46 -2.04
CA VAL A 66 0.79 10.37 -1.69
C VAL A 66 1.47 9.34 -0.80
N THR A 67 0.66 8.62 -0.04
CA THR A 67 1.03 7.31 0.49
C THR A 67 0.25 6.23 -0.24
N VAL A 68 0.90 5.10 -0.46
CA VAL A 68 0.35 3.94 -1.16
C VAL A 68 0.63 2.70 -0.32
N GLY A 69 -0.35 1.83 -0.11
CA GLY A 69 -0.14 0.67 0.76
C GLY A 69 -1.32 -0.31 0.78
N PRO A 70 -1.10 -1.53 1.27
CA PRO A 70 -2.19 -2.48 1.46
C PRO A 70 -3.17 -2.00 2.53
N ASP A 71 -4.47 -2.09 2.24
CA ASP A 71 -5.57 -1.81 3.17
C ASP A 71 -6.74 -2.75 2.87
N GLY A 72 -7.09 -3.63 3.81
CA GLY A 72 -8.23 -4.55 3.68
C GLY A 72 -8.26 -5.39 2.40
N GLY A 73 -7.11 -5.88 1.94
CA GLY A 73 -7.03 -6.73 0.75
C GLY A 73 -6.80 -5.98 -0.56
N GLU A 74 -6.92 -4.65 -0.54
CA GLU A 74 -6.74 -3.78 -1.71
C GLU A 74 -5.53 -2.86 -1.55
N MET A 75 -5.14 -2.20 -2.64
CA MET A 75 -4.04 -1.23 -2.67
C MET A 75 -4.62 0.18 -2.54
N ARG A 76 -4.46 0.81 -1.39
CA ARG A 76 -5.02 2.14 -1.11
C ARG A 76 -4.00 3.24 -1.40
N VAL A 77 -4.48 4.35 -1.92
CA VAL A 77 -3.72 5.59 -2.15
C VAL A 77 -4.38 6.72 -1.39
N ARG A 78 -3.58 7.50 -0.67
CA ARG A 78 -4.03 8.70 0.04
C ARG A 78 -3.19 9.90 -0.36
N ASP A 79 -3.86 10.97 -0.74
CA ASP A 79 -3.25 12.28 -0.95
C ASP A 79 -2.85 12.89 0.40
N MET A 80 -1.61 13.38 0.48
CA MET A 80 -1.04 13.94 1.71
C MET A 80 -1.11 15.47 1.73
N SER A 81 -2.26 16.02 1.30
CA SER A 81 -2.47 17.46 1.11
C SER A 81 -1.53 18.05 0.08
N SER A 82 -1.47 17.40 -1.08
CA SER A 82 -0.62 17.83 -2.18
C SER A 82 -1.06 19.17 -2.77
N THR A 83 -0.12 19.87 -3.41
CA THR A 83 -0.36 21.21 -3.97
C THR A 83 -1.17 21.15 -5.27
N ASN A 84 -0.89 20.16 -6.13
CA ASN A 84 -1.50 20.04 -7.46
C ASN A 84 -2.62 18.99 -7.52
N GLY A 85 -2.88 18.30 -6.41
CA GLY A 85 -3.88 17.23 -6.33
C GLY A 85 -3.36 15.90 -6.88
N THR A 86 -4.05 14.83 -6.45
CA THR A 86 -3.82 13.46 -6.89
C THR A 86 -4.97 12.99 -7.77
N PHE A 87 -4.66 12.31 -8.88
CA PHE A 87 -5.68 11.78 -9.79
C PHE A 87 -5.45 10.28 -10.05
N ILE A 88 -6.51 9.48 -10.02
CA ILE A 88 -6.49 8.10 -10.55
C ILE A 88 -7.43 8.05 -11.75
N ASP A 89 -6.92 7.57 -12.89
CA ASP A 89 -7.66 7.41 -14.14
C ASP A 89 -8.43 8.69 -14.55
N GLY A 90 -7.81 9.85 -14.30
CA GLY A 90 -8.35 11.17 -14.60
C GLY A 90 -9.28 11.76 -13.54
N VAL A 91 -9.66 11.00 -12.51
CA VAL A 91 -10.53 11.45 -11.42
C VAL A 91 -9.71 11.99 -10.25
N HIS A 92 -9.98 13.22 -9.83
CA HIS A 92 -9.33 13.84 -8.67
C HIS A 92 -9.80 13.20 -7.37
N LEU A 93 -8.88 12.86 -6.47
CA LEU A 93 -9.19 12.20 -5.20
C LEU A 93 -8.29 12.65 -4.05
N ARG A 94 -8.80 12.47 -2.83
CA ARG A 94 -7.99 12.49 -1.60
C ARG A 94 -7.66 11.11 -1.08
N ASP A 95 -8.52 10.14 -1.37
CA ASP A 95 -8.39 8.76 -0.91
C ASP A 95 -9.08 7.85 -1.93
N GLY A 96 -8.48 6.71 -2.24
CA GLY A 96 -8.98 5.78 -3.26
C GLY A 96 -8.13 4.53 -3.34
N TYR A 97 -8.46 3.65 -4.30
CA TYR A 97 -7.77 2.38 -4.49
C TYR A 97 -7.12 2.29 -5.88
N LEU A 98 -5.89 1.79 -5.92
CA LEU A 98 -5.17 1.44 -7.13
C LEU A 98 -5.36 -0.02 -7.49
N ARG A 99 -5.46 -0.26 -8.80
CA ARG A 99 -5.49 -1.60 -9.39
C ARG A 99 -4.44 -1.68 -10.47
N ALA A 100 -4.05 -2.89 -10.83
CA ALA A 100 -3.20 -3.10 -11.99
C ALA A 100 -3.84 -2.47 -13.24
N GLY A 101 -3.08 -1.66 -13.96
CA GLY A 101 -3.52 -0.89 -15.11
C GLY A 101 -3.87 0.57 -14.82
N SER A 102 -4.18 0.94 -13.57
CA SER A 102 -4.55 2.32 -13.21
C SER A 102 -3.42 3.32 -13.48
N LEU A 103 -3.80 4.53 -13.85
CA LEU A 103 -2.90 5.67 -14.03
C LEU A 103 -3.05 6.63 -12.85
N LEU A 104 -2.02 6.72 -12.02
CA LEU A 104 -1.89 7.68 -10.92
C LEU A 104 -1.11 8.90 -11.39
N ARG A 105 -1.74 10.07 -11.46
CA ARG A 105 -1.07 11.33 -11.82
C ARG A 105 -0.85 12.19 -10.59
N LEU A 106 0.41 12.64 -10.42
CA LEU A 106 0.91 13.49 -9.35
C LEU A 106 1.64 14.66 -10.00
N GLY A 107 1.15 15.89 -9.86
CA GLY A 107 1.75 17.04 -10.57
C GLY A 107 1.81 16.78 -12.09
N SER A 108 3.01 16.83 -12.67
CA SER A 108 3.28 16.58 -14.09
C SER A 108 3.72 15.13 -14.37
N THR A 109 3.78 14.29 -13.34
CA THR A 109 4.20 12.90 -13.42
C THR A 109 2.99 11.97 -13.47
N THR A 110 2.99 11.02 -14.41
CA THR A 110 2.00 9.93 -14.47
C THR A 110 2.68 8.60 -14.21
N LEU A 111 2.20 7.90 -13.19
CA LEU A 111 2.62 6.58 -12.78
C LEU A 111 1.57 5.56 -13.23
N ARG A 112 1.99 4.45 -13.83
CA ARG A 112 1.14 3.30 -14.10
C ARG A 112 1.34 2.25 -13.04
N ALA A 113 0.25 1.80 -12.44
CA ALA A 113 0.26 0.63 -11.57
C ALA A 113 0.29 -0.64 -12.42
N GLU A 114 1.23 -1.54 -12.16
CA GLU A 114 1.38 -2.80 -12.88
C GLU A 114 1.35 -3.96 -11.88
N ALA A 115 0.79 -5.10 -12.29
CA ALA A 115 0.79 -6.29 -11.46
C ALA A 115 2.23 -6.78 -11.24
N SER A 116 2.58 -7.01 -9.98
CA SER A 116 3.83 -7.65 -9.57
C SER A 116 3.55 -9.12 -9.23
N ALA A 117 4.52 -9.99 -9.54
CA ALA A 117 4.46 -11.40 -9.14
C ALA A 117 4.60 -11.59 -7.63
N ASP A 118 5.12 -10.58 -6.92
CA ASP A 118 5.37 -10.63 -5.49
C ASP A 118 4.15 -10.09 -4.72
N ALA A 119 3.27 -11.00 -4.30
CA ALA A 119 2.08 -10.65 -3.54
C ALA A 119 2.44 -10.23 -2.11
N LEU A 120 1.75 -9.23 -1.58
CA LEU A 120 1.97 -8.77 -0.22
C LEU A 120 1.24 -9.66 0.77
N HIS A 121 1.99 -10.21 1.71
CA HIS A 121 1.44 -10.95 2.85
C HIS A 121 1.27 -10.02 4.04
N VAL A 122 0.02 -9.66 4.32
CA VAL A 122 -0.36 -8.86 5.48
C VAL A 122 -0.67 -9.84 6.62
N PRO A 123 0.19 -9.95 7.67
CA PRO A 123 -0.03 -10.91 8.75
C PRO A 123 -1.32 -10.59 9.51
N LEU A 124 -2.13 -11.61 9.78
CA LEU A 124 -3.38 -11.53 10.54
C LEU A 124 -3.34 -12.53 11.69
N SER A 125 -3.60 -12.09 12.92
CA SER A 125 -3.78 -13.01 14.03
C SER A 125 -5.03 -13.86 13.79
N SER A 126 -5.03 -15.12 14.23
CA SER A 126 -6.24 -15.95 14.25
C SER A 126 -7.22 -15.51 15.34
N ARG A 127 -6.75 -14.73 16.33
CA ARG A 127 -7.55 -14.23 17.44
C ARG A 127 -8.50 -13.12 16.99
N ARG A 128 -9.66 -13.05 17.62
CA ARG A 128 -10.64 -11.95 17.44
C ARG A 128 -10.75 -11.05 18.68
N GLU A 129 -9.94 -11.35 19.69
CA GLU A 129 -9.75 -10.61 20.93
C GLU A 129 -8.34 -10.90 21.46
N LEU A 130 -7.69 -9.91 22.07
CA LEU A 130 -6.34 -10.05 22.60
C LEU A 130 -6.14 -9.13 23.80
N PHE A 131 -5.77 -9.69 24.96
CA PHE A 131 -5.51 -8.92 26.19
C PHE A 131 -6.62 -7.90 26.56
N GLY A 132 -7.89 -8.27 26.37
CA GLY A 132 -9.04 -7.39 26.64
C GLY A 132 -9.39 -6.40 25.51
N LEU A 133 -8.57 -6.31 24.45
CA LEU A 133 -8.94 -5.61 23.22
C LEU A 133 -9.95 -6.47 22.45
N VAL A 134 -11.09 -5.89 22.10
CA VAL A 134 -12.15 -6.54 21.32
C VAL A 134 -12.10 -6.03 19.88
N GLY A 135 -12.08 -6.93 18.89
CA GLY A 135 -11.96 -6.52 17.49
C GLY A 135 -11.72 -7.68 16.53
N GLY A 136 -12.78 -8.15 15.87
CA GLY A 136 -12.69 -9.30 14.95
C GLY A 136 -12.43 -8.96 13.48
N SER A 137 -12.19 -7.69 13.13
CA SER A 137 -11.95 -7.22 11.76
C SER A 137 -10.53 -7.55 11.28
N ALA A 138 -10.29 -7.58 9.96
CA ALA A 138 -8.94 -7.77 9.42
C ALA A 138 -7.95 -6.71 9.93
N ALA A 139 -8.37 -5.45 10.00
CA ALA A 139 -7.58 -4.36 10.57
C ALA A 139 -7.15 -4.64 12.02
N MET A 140 -8.07 -5.02 12.90
CA MET A 140 -7.74 -5.35 14.30
C MET A 140 -6.89 -6.61 14.41
N ARG A 141 -7.15 -7.62 13.57
CA ARG A 141 -6.36 -8.84 13.51
C ARG A 141 -4.93 -8.60 13.02
N HIS A 142 -4.71 -7.61 12.16
CA HIS A 142 -3.37 -7.16 11.79
C HIS A 142 -2.65 -6.52 12.98
N VAL A 143 -3.33 -5.66 13.74
CA VAL A 143 -2.79 -5.09 14.99
C VAL A 143 -2.40 -6.20 15.98
N TYR A 144 -3.26 -7.21 16.16
CA TYR A 144 -2.95 -8.36 17.02
C TYR A 144 -1.71 -9.13 16.54
N ALA A 145 -1.56 -9.34 15.23
CA ALA A 145 -0.36 -9.99 14.70
C ALA A 145 0.92 -9.20 14.99
N VAL A 146 0.85 -7.86 14.93
CA VAL A 146 1.96 -6.99 15.31
C VAL A 146 2.25 -7.12 16.81
N ILE A 147 1.24 -7.07 17.67
CA ILE A 147 1.41 -7.24 19.12
C ILE A 147 2.03 -8.60 19.43
N GLU A 148 1.51 -9.70 18.88
CA GLU A 148 2.03 -11.05 19.10
C GLU A 148 3.50 -11.18 18.65
N ARG A 149 3.89 -10.50 17.58
CA ARG A 149 5.27 -10.48 17.08
C ARG A 149 6.23 -9.70 18.00
N VAL A 150 5.76 -8.63 18.63
CA VAL A 150 6.57 -7.76 19.49
C VAL A 150 6.52 -8.19 20.97
N ALA A 151 5.49 -8.93 21.38
CA ALA A 151 5.27 -9.39 22.75
C ALA A 151 6.44 -10.13 23.41
N PRO A 152 7.30 -10.89 22.69
CA PRO A 152 8.50 -11.50 23.27
C PRO A 152 9.63 -10.51 23.60
N SER A 153 9.45 -9.22 23.34
CA SER A 153 10.46 -8.18 23.55
C SER A 153 9.99 -7.14 24.58
N ASP A 154 10.94 -6.37 25.13
CA ASP A 154 10.67 -5.28 26.07
C ASP A 154 10.29 -3.95 25.37
N ALA A 155 9.90 -4.00 24.09
CA ALA A 155 9.54 -2.81 23.34
C ALA A 155 8.16 -2.27 23.73
N THR A 156 8.06 -0.98 24.03
CA THR A 156 6.78 -0.31 24.25
C THR A 156 6.01 -0.15 22.93
N VAL A 157 4.76 -0.61 22.90
CA VAL A 157 3.85 -0.47 21.75
C VAL A 157 2.74 0.51 22.09
N LEU A 158 2.59 1.57 21.29
CA LEU A 158 1.45 2.49 21.34
C LEU A 158 0.45 2.08 20.25
N ILE A 159 -0.81 1.86 20.64
CA ILE A 159 -1.91 1.62 19.71
C ILE A 159 -2.72 2.92 19.60
N GLN A 160 -2.90 3.42 18.38
CA GLN A 160 -3.68 4.62 18.10
C GLN A 160 -4.92 4.24 17.28
N GLY A 161 -6.04 4.92 17.55
CA GLY A 161 -7.30 4.78 16.82
C GLY A 161 -8.08 6.09 16.86
N GLU A 162 -9.04 6.24 15.95
CA GLU A 162 -10.01 7.34 15.98
C GLU A 162 -11.08 7.07 17.06
N THR A 163 -11.58 8.14 17.69
CA THR A 163 -12.70 8.11 18.65
C THR A 163 -14.03 8.37 17.97
#